data_AF-C1KR10-F1
#
_entry.id   AF-C1KR10-F1
#
_cell.length_a   1.000
_cell.length_b   1.000
_cell.length_c   1.000
_cell.angle_alpha   90.00
_cell.angle_beta   90.00
_cell.angle_gamma   90.00
#
_symmetry.space_group_name_H-M   'P 1'
#
loop_
_entity.id
_entity.type
_entity.pdbx_description
1 polymer ?
#
loop_
_entity_poly.entity_id
_entity_poly.type
_entity_poly.pdbx_seq_one_letter_code
_entity_poly.pdbx_strand_id
1 'polypeptide(L)' 'QVTFCKRRNGLLKKAYELSVLCDAEVALVVFSSRGRLYEY' A
#
# COMPACT_ATOMS: atom_id res chain seq x y z
N GLN A 1 -3.87 8.26 -13.56
CA GLN A 1 -5.06 8.31 -12.69
C GLN A 1 -4.63 8.88 -11.33
N VAL A 2 -4.93 10.15 -11.05
CA VAL A 2 -4.38 10.87 -9.88
C VAL A 2 -4.80 10.24 -8.55
N THR A 3 -6.08 9.84 -8.45
CA THR A 3 -6.63 9.19 -7.24
C THR A 3 -5.91 7.90 -6.89
N PHE A 4 -5.58 7.06 -7.88
CA PHE A 4 -4.83 5.82 -7.66
C PHE A 4 -3.47 6.10 -7.00
N CYS A 5 -2.69 7.02 -7.57
CA CYS A 5 -1.36 7.34 -7.04
C CYS A 5 -1.43 7.87 -5.60
N LYS A 6 -2.36 8.80 -5.32
CA LYS A 6 -2.53 9.36 -3.97
C LYS A 6 -3.01 8.32 -2.95
N ARG A 7 -4.01 7.50 -3.30
CA ARG A 7 -4.55 6.47 -2.39
C ARG A 7 -3.58 5.33 -2.15
N ARG A 8 -2.85 4.88 -3.18
CA ARG A 8 -1.81 3.86 -3.03
C ARG A 8 -0.74 4.30 -2.02
N ASN A 9 -0.25 5.53 -2.13
CA ASN A 9 0.74 6.05 -1.18
C ASN A 9 0.17 6.14 0.25
N GLY A 10 -1.08 6.55 0.41
CA GLY A 10 -1.76 6.53 1.71
C GLY A 10 -1.95 5.12 2.30
N LEU A 11 -2.26 4.13 1.45
CA LEU A 11 -2.37 2.72 1.85
C LEU A 11 -1.02 2.16 2.32
N LEU A 12 0.07 2.41 1.58
CA LEU A 12 1.41 2.00 1.98
C LEU A 12 1.81 2.59 3.34
N LYS A 13 1.49 3.88 3.56
CA LYS A 13 1.73 4.55 4.85
C LYS A 13 0.96 3.88 5.99
N LYS A 14 -0.31 3.53 5.77
CA LYS A 14 -1.13 2.87 6.79
C LYS A 14 -0.71 1.43 7.06
N ALA A 15 -0.28 0.69 6.04
CA ALA A 15 0.26 -0.66 6.22
C ALA A 15 1.50 -0.63 7.12
N TYR A 16 2.39 0.32 6.90
CA TYR A 16 3.54 0.60 7.77
C TYR A 16 3.15 1.02 9.19
N GLU A 17 2.23 1.98 9.33
CA GLU A 17 1.76 2.40 10.66
C GLU A 17 1.16 1.22 11.43
N LEU A 18 0.37 0.37 10.76
CA LEU A 18 -0.25 -0.80 11.37
C LEU A 18 0.77 -1.85 11.79
N SER A 19 1.75 -2.16 10.94
CA SER A 19 2.78 -3.16 11.24
C SER A 19 3.56 -2.78 12.49
N VAL A 20 3.92 -1.49 12.62
CA VAL A 20 4.69 -0.97 13.76
C VAL A 20 3.82 -0.88 15.02
N LEU A 21 2.59 -0.38 14.92
CA LEU A 21 1.72 -0.19 16.09
C LEU A 21 1.28 -1.51 16.72
N CYS A 22 1.09 -2.54 15.91
CA CYS A 22 0.58 -3.83 16.35
C CYS A 22 1.65 -4.92 16.46
N ASP A 23 2.91 -4.61 16.16
CA ASP A 23 4.02 -5.57 16.06
C ASP A 23 3.63 -6.79 15.21
N ALA A 24 3.06 -6.51 14.03
CA ALA A 24 2.45 -7.51 13.16
C ALA A 24 3.11 -7.52 11.78
N GLU A 25 3.31 -8.70 11.21
CA GLU A 25 3.71 -8.87 9.82
C GLU A 25 2.52 -8.54 8.90
N VAL A 26 2.70 -7.57 8.02
CA VAL A 26 1.66 -7.08 7.10
C VAL A 26 2.22 -7.08 5.69
N ALA A 27 1.47 -7.65 4.73
CA ALA A 27 1.79 -7.60 3.31
C ALA A 27 0.68 -6.87 2.54
N LEU A 28 1.07 -6.01 1.61
CA LEU A 28 0.15 -5.30 0.71
C LEU A 28 0.57 -5.47 -0.75
N VAL A 29 -0.36 -5.93 -1.60
CA VAL A 29 -0.12 -6.13 -3.04
C VAL A 29 -1.16 -5.34 -3.84
N VAL A 30 -0.71 -4.47 -4.74
CA VAL A 30 -1.59 -3.62 -5.58
C VAL A 30 -1.17 -3.67 -7.04
N PHE A 31 -2.10 -4.07 -7.92
CA PHE A 31 -1.94 -3.96 -9.37
C PHE A 31 -2.65 -2.71 -9.89
N SER A 32 -1.95 -1.93 -10.72
CA SER A 32 -2.61 -0.85 -11.48
C SER A 32 -3.37 -1.41 -12.68
N SER A 33 -4.24 -0.58 -13.28
CA SER A 33 -4.93 -0.93 -14.53
C SER A 33 -4.02 -1.21 -15.72
N ARG A 34 -2.72 -0.84 -15.63
CA ARG A 34 -1.70 -1.17 -16.64
C ARG A 34 -0.88 -2.41 -16.28
N GLY A 35 -1.31 -3.19 -15.28
CA GLY A 35 -0.63 -4.40 -14.81
C GLY A 35 0.62 -4.17 -13.96
N ARG A 36 1.01 -2.92 -13.67
CA ARG A 36 2.16 -2.64 -12.81
C ARG A 36 1.87 -3.01 -11.35
N LEU A 37 2.75 -3.82 -10.76
CA LEU A 37 2.78 -4.22 -9.36
C LEU A 37 3.37 -3.12 -8.46
N TYR A 38 2.80 -2.97 -7.28
CA TYR A 38 3.31 -2.21 -6.15
C TYR A 38 3.09 -3.04 -4.89
N GLU A 39 4.12 -3.12 -4.04
CA GLU A 39 4.11 -3.94 -2.84
C GLU A 39 4.68 -3.21 -1.61
N TYR A 40 4.29 -3.68 -0.43
CA TYR A 40 4.84 -3.34 0.88
C TYR A 40 4.87 -4.62 1.72
#